data_AF-A0A385EK10-F1
#
_entry.id   AF-A0A385EK10-F1
#
_cell.length_a   1.000
_cell.length_b   1.000
_cell.length_c   1.000
_cell.angle_alpha   90.00
_cell.angle_beta   90.00
_cell.angle_gamma   90.00
#
_symmetry.space_group_name_H-M   'P 1'
#
loop_
_entity.id
_entity.type
_entity.pdbx_description
1 polymer ?
#
loop_
_entity_poly.entity_id
_entity_poly.type
_entity_poly.pdbx_seq_one_letter_code
_entity_poly.pdbx_strand_id
1 'polypeptide(L)'
;TNKYQVSIHETQDKNDPRYLLVMKGAPERILERCSTIFMNGEEKALDEEMKESFNNAYLELGGLGERVLGFCDYMLPSDKYPL
;
A
#
# COMPACT_ATOMS: atom_id res chain seq x y z
N THR A 1 3.44 15.62 -11.98
CA THR A 1 3.38 14.29 -12.63
C THR A 1 3.16 13.24 -11.57
N ASN A 2 2.11 12.44 -11.68
CA ASN A 2 1.78 11.39 -10.72
C ASN A 2 2.84 10.28 -10.79
N LYS A 3 3.72 10.17 -9.78
CA LYS A 3 4.84 9.21 -9.74
C LYS A 3 4.43 7.87 -9.11
N TYR A 4 3.35 7.27 -9.59
CA TYR A 4 2.91 5.94 -9.14
C TYR A 4 2.31 5.14 -10.31
N GLN A 5 2.40 3.82 -10.21
CA GLN A 5 1.75 2.86 -11.10
C GLN A 5 0.64 2.17 -10.32
N VAL A 6 -0.54 2.02 -10.94
CA VAL A 6 -1.69 1.28 -10.40
C VAL A 6 -2.08 0.18 -11.39
N SER A 7 -2.56 -0.94 -10.87
CA SER A 7 -3.26 -1.97 -11.64
C SER A 7 -4.34 -2.61 -10.78
N ILE A 8 -5.40 -3.10 -11.42
CA ILE A 8 -6.51 -3.80 -10.76
C ILE A 8 -6.57 -5.21 -11.34
N HIS A 9 -6.75 -6.22 -10.49
CA HIS A 9 -6.71 -7.63 -10.84
C HIS A 9 -7.88 -8.39 -10.23
N GLU A 10 -8.30 -9.46 -10.90
CA GLU A 10 -9.15 -10.50 -10.29
C GLU A 10 -8.30 -11.36 -9.35
N THR A 11 -8.88 -11.73 -8.21
CA THR A 11 -8.26 -12.66 -7.26
C THR A 11 -8.64 -14.10 -7.60
N GLN A 12 -7.81 -15.06 -7.18
CA GLN A 12 -8.12 -16.49 -7.34
C GLN A 12 -8.93 -17.05 -6.15
N ASP A 13 -9.19 -16.23 -5.14
CA ASP A 13 -9.93 -16.66 -3.95
C ASP A 13 -11.43 -16.72 -4.24
N LYS A 14 -11.96 -17.94 -4.31
CA LYS A 14 -13.39 -18.18 -4.54
C LYS A 14 -14.27 -17.66 -3.39
N ASN A 15 -13.69 -17.46 -2.21
CA ASN A 15 -14.41 -16.94 -1.04
C ASN A 15 -14.43 -15.41 -0.99
N ASP A 16 -13.56 -14.75 -1.77
CA ASP A 16 -13.46 -13.30 -1.82
C ASP A 16 -13.41 -12.80 -3.27
N PRO A 17 -14.58 -12.60 -3.91
CA PRO A 17 -14.67 -12.21 -5.31
C PRO A 17 -14.38 -10.70 -5.54
N ARG A 18 -13.72 -10.02 -4.60
CA ARG A 18 -13.38 -8.60 -4.74
C ARG A 18 -12.23 -8.40 -5.71
N TYR A 19 -12.27 -7.29 -6.45
CA TYR A 19 -11.12 -6.84 -7.23
C TYR A 19 -9.99 -6.34 -6.32
N LEU A 20 -8.76 -6.76 -6.60
CA LEU A 20 -7.56 -6.33 -5.91
C LEU A 20 -6.93 -5.15 -6.66
N LEU A 21 -6.89 -3.97 -6.02
CA LEU A 21 -6.05 -2.86 -6.48
C LEU A 21 -4.66 -3.01 -5.88
N VAL A 22 -3.63 -2.87 -6.70
CA VAL A 22 -2.24 -2.76 -6.25
C VAL A 22 -1.60 -1.48 -6.80
N MET A 23 -0.78 -0.84 -5.98
CA MET A 23 -0.09 0.40 -6.32
C MET A 23 1.37 0.35 -5.88
N LYS A 24 2.26 0.88 -6.73
CA LYS A 24 3.68 1.09 -6.38
C LYS A 24 4.16 2.46 -6.80
N GLY A 25 5.11 3.04 -6.06
CA GLY A 25 5.59 4.39 -6.33
C GLY A 25 6.69 4.85 -5.38
N ALA A 26 6.92 6.16 -5.34
CA ALA A 26 7.81 6.75 -4.35
C ALA A 26 7.23 6.53 -2.93
N PRO A 27 8.05 6.12 -1.92
CA PRO A 27 7.58 5.75 -0.59
C PRO A 27 6.61 6.76 0.05
N GLU A 28 6.99 8.05 0.11
CA GLU A 28 6.13 9.10 0.67
C GLU A 28 4.78 9.25 -0.07
N ARG A 29 4.77 9.06 -1.39
CA ARG A 29 3.55 9.17 -2.20
C ARG A 29 2.59 8.01 -1.99
N ILE A 30 3.12 6.85 -1.61
CA ILE A 30 2.32 5.69 -1.24
C ILE A 30 1.81 5.87 0.19
N LEU A 31 2.65 6.31 1.12
CA LEU A 31 2.26 6.58 2.50
C LEU A 31 1.13 7.62 2.59
N GLU A 32 1.20 8.72 1.81
CA GLU A 32 0.13 9.74 1.70
C GLU A 32 -1.24 9.18 1.26
N ARG A 33 -1.28 7.97 0.67
CA ARG A 33 -2.50 7.33 0.15
C ARG A 33 -2.98 6.16 1.01
N CYS A 34 -2.23 5.79 2.05
CA CYS A 34 -2.58 4.68 2.92
C CYS A 34 -3.23 5.20 4.20
N SER A 35 -4.37 4.61 4.58
CA SER A 35 -5.01 4.84 5.88
C SER A 35 -4.75 3.71 6.88
N THR A 36 -4.28 2.57 6.38
CA THR A 36 -4.06 1.35 7.14
C THR A 36 -2.67 0.77 6.82
N ILE A 37 -2.22 -0.14 7.68
CA ILE A 37 -0.97 -0.88 7.52
C ILE A 37 -1.22 -2.35 7.86
N PHE A 38 -0.63 -3.24 7.08
CA PHE A 38 -0.73 -4.68 7.29
C PHE A 38 0.45 -5.16 8.14
N MET A 39 0.18 -5.66 9.34
CA MET A 39 1.21 -6.15 10.26
C MET A 39 0.76 -7.46 10.91
N ASN A 40 1.63 -8.47 10.88
CA ASN A 40 1.41 -9.78 11.51
C ASN A 40 0.10 -10.47 11.09
N GLY A 41 -0.31 -10.31 9.82
CA GLY A 41 -1.54 -10.93 9.31
C GLY A 41 -2.82 -10.11 9.51
N GLU A 42 -2.72 -8.93 10.11
CA GLU A 42 -3.88 -8.08 10.41
C GLU A 42 -3.70 -6.67 9.82
N GLU A 43 -4.82 -6.10 9.36
CA GLU A 43 -4.89 -4.70 8.97
C GLU A 43 -5.16 -3.82 10.19
N LYS A 44 -4.31 -2.80 10.38
CA LYS A 44 -4.41 -1.84 11.49
C LYS A 44 -4.48 -0.41 10.95
N ALA A 45 -5.06 0.51 11.72
CA ALA A 45 -5.02 1.92 11.37
C ALA A 45 -3.57 2.42 11.35
N LEU A 46 -3.21 3.19 10.32
CA LEU A 46 -1.90 3.80 10.23
C LEU A 46 -1.83 5.03 11.14
N ASP A 47 -1.26 4.85 12.33
CA ASP A 47 -1.06 5.93 13.29
C ASP A 47 0.22 6.75 13.03
N GLU A 48 0.41 7.82 13.78
CA GLU A 48 1.56 8.72 13.61
C GLU A 48 2.88 8.05 14.03
N GLU A 49 2.88 7.16 15.02
CA GLU A 49 4.08 6.43 15.47
C GLU A 49 4.59 5.49 14.36
N MET A 50 3.68 4.80 13.67
CA MET A 50 3.98 3.94 12.54
C MET A 50 4.45 4.74 11.33
N LYS A 51 3.89 5.94 11.09
CA LYS A 51 4.38 6.85 10.04
C LYS A 51 5.80 7.33 10.33
N GLU A 52 6.10 7.70 11.57
CA GLU A 52 7.47 8.08 11.97
C GLU A 52 8.44 6.91 11.79
N SER A 53 8.05 5.71 12.22
CA SER A 53 8.84 4.49 12.05
C SER A 53 9.12 4.19 10.57
N PHE A 54 8.11 4.35 9.70
CA PHE A 54 8.26 4.23 8.25
C PHE A 54 9.24 5.26 7.69
N ASN A 55 9.12 6.52 8.09
CA ASN A 55 9.99 7.60 7.62
C ASN A 55 11.45 7.38 8.03
N ASN A 56 11.69 6.90 9.24
CA ASN A 56 13.04 6.56 9.72
C ASN A 56 13.67 5.44 8.87
N ALA A 57 12.92 4.36 8.62
CA ALA A 57 13.39 3.26 7.77
C ALA A 57 13.66 3.73 6.32
N TYR A 58 12.78 4.59 5.78
CA TYR A 58 12.97 5.18 4.45
C TYR A 58 14.25 6.04 4.37
N LEU A 59 14.52 6.87 5.38
CA LEU A 59 15.72 7.70 5.45
C LEU A 59 17.00 6.85 5.58
N GLU A 60 16.95 5.78 6.37
CA GLU A 60 18.08 4.85 6.51
C GLU A 60 18.44 4.20 5.18
N LEU A 61 17.46 3.59 4.50
CA LEU A 61 17.64 2.96 3.20
C LEU A 61 18.09 3.98 2.13
N GLY A 62 17.52 5.20 2.15
CA GLY A 62 17.96 6.29 1.28
C GLY A 62 19.39 6.75 1.55
N GLY A 63 19.82 6.75 2.82
CA GLY A 63 21.19 7.07 3.25
C GLY A 63 22.23 6.05 2.79
N LEU A 64 21.82 4.79 2.60
CA LEU A 64 22.64 3.72 2.02
C LEU A 64 22.79 3.82 0.50
N GLY A 65 22.12 4.80 -0.14
CA GLY A 65 22.12 4.97 -1.60
C GLY A 65 21.20 3.99 -2.32
N GLU A 66 20.30 3.32 -1.60
CA GLU A 66 19.35 2.39 -2.21
C GLU A 66 18.16 3.13 -2.84
N ARG A 67 17.61 2.52 -3.90
CA ARG A 67 16.38 3.00 -4.51
C ARG A 67 15.18 2.32 -3.85
N VAL A 68 14.50 3.05 -2.99
CA VAL A 68 13.32 2.57 -2.26
C VAL A 68 12.04 2.77 -3.07
N LEU A 69 11.14 1.80 -3.02
CA LEU A 69 9.78 1.87 -3.58
C LEU A 69 8.76 1.52 -2.49
N GLY A 70 7.69 2.30 -2.41
CA GLY A 70 6.52 1.96 -1.60
C GLY A 70 5.57 1.06 -2.38
N PHE A 71 4.89 0.17 -1.66
CA PHE A 71 3.86 -0.71 -2.18
C PHE A 71 2.64 -0.65 -1.26
N CYS A 72 1.46 -0.67 -1.84
CA CYS A 72 0.22 -0.87 -1.11
C CYS A 72 -0.80 -1.61 -1.98
N ASP A 73 -1.78 -2.20 -1.32
CA ASP A 73 -2.90 -2.89 -1.91
C ASP A 73 -4.21 -2.44 -1.26
N TYR A 74 -5.32 -2.70 -1.96
CA TYR A 74 -6.65 -2.40 -1.46
C TYR A 74 -7.68 -3.32 -2.11
N MET A 75 -8.43 -4.05 -1.30
CA MET A 75 -9.57 -4.84 -1.75
C MET A 75 -10.75 -3.91 -2.03
N LEU A 76 -11.15 -3.80 -3.30
CA LEU A 76 -12.22 -2.92 -3.71
C LEU A 76 -13.58 -3.41 -3.18
N PRO A 77 -14.45 -2.53 -2.65
CA PRO A 77 -15.76 -2.92 -2.15
C PRO A 77 -16.66 -3.49 -3.27
N SER A 78 -17.15 -4.72 -3.09
CA SER A 78 -17.96 -5.43 -4.08
C SER A 78 -19.34 -4.80 -4.33
N ASP A 79 -19.85 -4.01 -3.39
CA ASP A 79 -21.10 -3.25 -3.53
C ASP A 79 -20.96 -2.10 -4.54
N LYS A 80 -19.75 -1.52 -4.66
CA LYS A 80 -19.46 -0.42 -5.58
C LYS A 80 -18.86 -0.90 -6.90
N TYR A 81 -18.13 -2.01 -6.86
CA TYR A 81 -17.42 -2.59 -8.00
C TYR A 81 -17.82 -4.06 -8.14
N PRO A 82 -19.04 -4.34 -8.66
CA PRO A 82 -19.46 -5.70 -8.91
C PRO A 82 -18.62 -6.33 -10.05
N LEU A 83 -18.49 -7.65 -9.99
CA LEU A 83 -17.99 -8.47 -11.11
C LEU A 83 -18.94 -8.42 -12.30
#